data_AF-A0A8T5B2N5-F1
#
_entry.id   AF-A0A8T5B2N5-F1
#
_cell.length_a   1.000
_cell.length_b   1.000
_cell.length_c   1.000
_cell.angle_alpha   90.00
_cell.angle_beta   90.00
_cell.angle_gamma   90.00
#
_symmetry.space_group_name_H-M   'P 1'
#
loop_
_entity.id
_entity.type
_entity.pdbx_description
1 polymer ?
#
loop_
_entity_poly.entity_id
_entity_poly.type
_entity_poly.pdbx_seq_one_letter_code
_entity_poly.pdbx_strand_id
1 'polypeptide(L)'
;MSVKSLRFVAAALLAVLLVSVVAQAFPMAPASAGDDGRERAEAVVNAASKAGERVVTFVEAIKANSTLIELINGSSLKDAFWGNVSRIEYGMTLLNDAKEDLEGGDYTDAI
;
A
#
# COMPACT_ATOMS: atom_id res chain seq x y z
N MET A 1 23.57 -0.97 20.05
CA MET A 1 22.74 -1.75 19.09
C MET A 1 23.60 -2.10 17.89
N SER A 2 23.71 -3.37 17.51
CA SER A 2 24.58 -3.80 16.40
C SER A 2 23.92 -3.54 15.05
N VAL A 3 24.68 -3.16 14.02
CA VAL A 3 24.17 -2.92 12.64
C VAL A 3 23.38 -4.13 12.10
N LYS A 4 23.70 -5.34 12.59
CA LYS A 4 22.93 -6.56 12.29
C LYS A 4 21.50 -6.50 12.83
N SER A 5 21.27 -6.01 14.05
CA SER A 5 19.93 -5.95 14.64
C SER A 5 19.02 -4.93 13.94
N LEU A 6 19.59 -3.82 13.43
CA LEU A 6 18.83 -2.80 12.70
C LEU A 6 18.34 -3.31 11.32
N ARG A 7 19.16 -4.12 10.64
CA ARG A 7 18.81 -4.77 9.36
C ARG A 7 17.71 -5.82 9.53
N PHE A 8 17.75 -6.59 10.61
CA PHE A 8 16.68 -7.55 10.95
C PHE A 8 15.37 -6.84 11.27
N VAL A 9 15.41 -5.71 11.99
CA VAL A 9 14.20 -4.92 12.30
C VAL A 9 13.59 -4.29 11.05
N ALA A 10 14.39 -3.75 10.13
CA ALA A 10 13.91 -3.16 8.88
C ALA A 10 13.31 -4.23 7.93
N ALA A 11 13.96 -5.39 7.79
CA ALA A 11 13.43 -6.51 6.99
C ALA A 11 12.17 -7.11 7.62
N ALA A 12 12.11 -7.21 8.95
CA ALA A 12 10.91 -7.66 9.67
C ALA A 12 9.76 -6.64 9.50
N LEU A 13 10.02 -5.34 9.58
CA LEU A 13 9.01 -4.30 9.32
C LEU A 13 8.51 -4.34 7.87
N LEU A 14 9.39 -4.51 6.90
CA LEU A 14 9.01 -4.62 5.48
C LEU A 14 8.17 -5.88 5.20
N ALA A 15 8.54 -7.02 5.80
CA ALA A 15 7.80 -8.27 5.68
C ALA A 15 6.44 -8.21 6.39
N VAL A 16 6.35 -7.57 7.56
CA VAL A 16 5.09 -7.35 8.28
C VAL A 16 4.16 -6.39 7.52
N LEU A 17 4.71 -5.37 6.86
CA LEU A 17 3.94 -4.46 5.99
C LEU A 17 3.39 -5.17 4.74
N LEU A 18 4.15 -6.05 4.10
CA LEU A 18 3.71 -6.77 2.89
C LEU A 18 2.69 -7.89 3.18
N VAL A 19 2.79 -8.57 4.33
CA VAL A 19 1.91 -9.70 4.67
C VAL A 19 0.57 -9.25 5.30
N SER A 20 0.52 -8.08 5.96
CA SER A 20 -0.68 -7.63 6.68
C SER A 20 -1.75 -6.97 5.80
N VAL A 21 -1.37 -6.34 4.67
CA VAL A 21 -2.31 -5.59 3.84
C VAL A 21 -3.13 -6.51 2.92
N VAL A 22 -2.52 -7.58 2.39
CA VAL A 22 -3.17 -8.44 1.38
C VAL A 22 -4.16 -9.43 2.00
N ALA A 23 -3.90 -9.91 3.22
CA ALA A 23 -4.72 -10.95 3.86
C ALA A 23 -6.00 -10.42 4.54
N GLN A 24 -6.07 -9.11 4.84
CA GLN A 24 -7.18 -8.52 5.60
C GLN A 24 -8.21 -7.80 4.72
N ALA A 25 -7.97 -7.69 3.42
CA ALA A 25 -8.85 -6.99 2.47
C ALA A 25 -9.86 -7.91 1.76
N PHE A 26 -9.84 -9.24 1.98
CA PHE A 26 -10.68 -10.17 1.22
C PHE A 26 -11.32 -11.27 2.09
N PRO A 27 -12.50 -11.03 2.68
CA PRO A 27 -13.56 -12.02 2.60
C PRO A 27 -14.17 -11.92 1.19
N MET A 28 -13.70 -12.74 0.25
CA MET A 28 -14.43 -12.97 -1.01
C MET A 28 -15.74 -13.71 -0.68
N ALA A 29 -16.80 -12.97 -0.34
CA ALA A 29 -18.16 -13.51 -0.34
C ALA A 29 -18.62 -13.74 -1.79
N PRO A 30 -19.37 -14.81 -2.08
CA PRO A 30 -19.77 -15.15 -3.44
C PRO A 30 -20.85 -14.19 -3.95
N ALA A 31 -20.74 -13.86 -5.23
CA ALA A 31 -21.61 -12.90 -5.90
C ALA A 31 -23.08 -13.33 -5.93
N SER A 32 -23.99 -12.44 -5.54
CA SER A 32 -25.42 -12.59 -5.78
C SER A 32 -25.95 -11.31 -6.42
N ALA A 33 -26.32 -11.44 -7.70
CA ALA A 33 -26.65 -10.35 -8.59
C ALA A 33 -27.84 -9.49 -8.10
N GLY A 34 -27.56 -8.19 -7.96
CA GLY A 34 -28.51 -7.13 -7.61
C GLY A 34 -27.95 -6.32 -6.46
N ASP A 35 -27.42 -5.12 -6.72
CA ASP A 35 -26.72 -4.21 -5.78
C ASP A 35 -25.29 -4.59 -5.28
N ASP A 36 -24.87 -5.85 -5.43
CA ASP A 36 -23.56 -6.38 -5.00
C ASP A 36 -22.32 -5.65 -5.57
N GLY A 37 -22.32 -5.29 -6.86
CA GLY A 37 -21.14 -4.72 -7.51
C GLY A 37 -20.68 -3.39 -6.92
N ARG A 38 -21.64 -2.52 -6.58
CA ARG A 38 -21.34 -1.21 -5.98
C ARG A 38 -20.79 -1.37 -4.57
N GLU A 39 -21.48 -2.09 -3.70
CA GLU A 39 -21.06 -2.27 -2.30
C GLU A 39 -19.68 -2.94 -2.23
N ARG A 40 -19.43 -3.91 -3.12
CA ARG A 40 -18.12 -4.55 -3.25
C ARG A 40 -17.05 -3.59 -3.75
N ALA A 41 -17.32 -2.81 -4.79
CA ALA A 41 -16.37 -1.81 -5.29
C ALA A 41 -16.06 -0.76 -4.22
N GLU A 42 -17.07 -0.23 -3.53
CA GLU A 42 -16.90 0.68 -2.41
C GLU A 42 -16.04 0.06 -1.30
N ALA A 43 -16.29 -1.21 -0.95
CA ALA A 43 -15.50 -1.90 0.07
C ALA A 43 -14.02 -2.06 -0.32
N VAL A 44 -13.75 -2.48 -1.58
CA VAL A 44 -12.39 -2.68 -2.08
C VAL A 44 -11.64 -1.34 -2.18
N VAL A 45 -12.24 -0.32 -2.81
CA VAL A 45 -11.63 1.00 -2.96
C VAL A 45 -11.38 1.66 -1.60
N ASN A 46 -12.29 1.51 -0.63
CA ASN A 46 -12.10 2.01 0.73
C ASN A 46 -10.98 1.28 1.47
N ALA A 47 -10.89 -0.05 1.32
CA ALA A 47 -9.81 -0.83 1.92
C ALA A 47 -8.45 -0.44 1.33
N ALA A 48 -8.36 -0.33 0.01
CA ALA A 48 -7.17 0.11 -0.71
C ALA A 48 -6.77 1.54 -0.32
N SER A 49 -7.72 2.45 -0.15
CA SER A 49 -7.47 3.82 0.30
C SER A 49 -6.86 3.87 1.70
N LYS A 50 -7.44 3.16 2.66
CA LYS A 50 -6.90 3.10 4.03
C LYS A 50 -5.51 2.46 4.07
N ALA A 51 -5.27 1.45 3.24
CA ALA A 51 -3.95 0.84 3.12
C ALA A 51 -2.94 1.80 2.50
N GLY A 52 -3.30 2.46 1.40
CA GLY A 52 -2.49 3.46 0.71
C GLY A 52 -2.08 4.60 1.63
N GLU A 53 -3.03 5.20 2.36
CA GLU A 53 -2.76 6.27 3.34
C GLU A 53 -1.73 5.85 4.39
N ARG A 54 -1.87 4.65 4.97
CA ARG A 54 -0.94 4.14 5.99
C ARG A 54 0.46 3.96 5.44
N VAL A 55 0.57 3.40 4.23
CA VAL A 55 1.87 3.16 3.59
C VAL A 55 2.53 4.47 3.17
N VAL A 56 1.77 5.41 2.59
CA VAL A 56 2.26 6.75 2.22
C VAL A 56 2.77 7.48 3.47
N THR A 57 1.97 7.53 4.54
CA THR A 57 2.36 8.16 5.81
C THR A 57 3.66 7.57 6.36
N PHE A 58 3.81 6.24 6.30
CA PHE A 58 5.03 5.56 6.75
C PHE A 58 6.25 5.94 5.91
N VAL A 59 6.11 5.97 4.57
CA VAL A 59 7.18 6.35 3.66
C VAL A 59 7.57 7.81 3.85
N GLU A 60 6.60 8.71 4.03
CA GLU A 60 6.84 10.13 4.30
C GLU A 60 7.58 10.33 5.62
N ALA A 61 7.21 9.60 6.67
CA ALA A 61 7.92 9.63 7.94
C ALA A 61 9.38 9.17 7.81
N ILE A 62 9.67 8.18 6.96
CA ILE A 62 11.05 7.77 6.64
C ILE A 62 11.77 8.88 5.86
N LYS A 63 11.14 9.43 4.81
CA LYS A 63 11.71 10.50 3.97
C LYS A 63 12.01 11.78 4.76
N ALA A 64 11.22 12.08 5.78
CA ALA A 64 11.42 13.23 6.65
C ALA A 64 12.59 13.06 7.64
N ASN A 65 13.13 11.86 7.81
CA ASN A 65 14.25 11.58 8.70
C ASN A 65 15.56 11.47 7.90
N SER A 66 16.37 12.53 7.93
CA SER A 66 17.64 12.61 7.18
C SER A 66 18.60 11.48 7.53
N THR A 67 18.72 11.11 8.80
CA THR A 67 19.58 10.00 9.24
C THR A 67 19.13 8.67 8.65
N LEU A 68 17.82 8.39 8.60
CA LEU A 68 17.31 7.17 7.96
C LEU A 68 17.56 7.17 6.45
N ILE A 69 17.36 8.31 5.79
CA ILE A 69 17.62 8.44 4.35
C ILE A 69 19.11 8.25 4.03
N GLU A 70 20.02 8.82 4.84
CA GLU A 70 21.46 8.59 4.70
C GLU A 70 21.82 7.11 4.86
N LEU A 71 21.27 6.44 5.87
CA LEU A 71 21.47 5.00 6.08
C LEU A 71 20.91 4.15 4.93
N ILE A 72 19.72 4.49 4.41
CA ILE A 72 19.11 3.80 3.27
C ILE A 72 19.99 3.99 2.02
N ASN A 73 20.36 5.23 1.71
CA ASN A 73 21.15 5.57 0.53
C ASN A 73 22.58 5.01 0.57
N GLY A 74 23.16 4.86 1.77
CA GLY A 74 24.46 4.23 1.98
C GLY A 74 24.43 2.71 2.09
N SER A 75 23.27 2.07 1.94
CA SER A 75 23.10 0.63 2.10
C SER A 75 22.60 -0.07 0.83
N SER A 76 22.60 -1.40 0.85
CA SER A 76 21.98 -2.22 -0.18
C SER A 76 20.45 -2.12 -0.23
N LEU A 77 19.81 -1.32 0.65
CA LEU A 77 18.38 -1.10 0.66
C LEU A 77 17.93 0.04 -0.26
N LYS A 78 18.87 0.87 -0.76
CA LYS A 78 18.57 2.06 -1.56
C LYS A 78 17.59 1.77 -2.70
N ASP A 79 17.94 0.84 -3.59
CA ASP A 79 17.15 0.58 -4.79
C ASP A 79 15.80 -0.06 -4.45
N ALA A 80 15.77 -0.92 -3.42
CA ALA A 80 14.53 -1.52 -2.95
C ALA A 80 13.58 -0.48 -2.34
N PHE A 81 14.11 0.45 -1.54
CA PHE A 81 13.31 1.51 -0.92
C PHE A 81 12.73 2.44 -1.99
N TRP A 82 13.57 3.02 -2.84
CA TRP A 82 13.11 3.96 -3.87
C TRP A 82 12.26 3.29 -4.95
N GLY A 83 12.54 2.03 -5.27
CA GLY A 83 11.66 1.22 -6.13
C GLY A 83 10.28 1.00 -5.52
N ASN A 84 10.20 0.81 -4.19
CA ASN A 84 8.91 0.70 -3.51
C ASN A 84 8.18 2.05 -3.42
N VAL A 85 8.89 3.17 -3.19
CA VAL A 85 8.30 4.52 -3.26
C VAL A 85 7.64 4.73 -4.62
N SER A 86 8.33 4.42 -5.71
CA SER A 86 7.80 4.57 -7.07
C SER A 86 6.56 3.69 -7.32
N ARG A 87 6.55 2.45 -6.79
CA ARG A 87 5.39 1.55 -6.88
C ARG A 87 4.18 2.05 -6.08
N ILE A 88 4.42 2.68 -4.93
CA ILE A 88 3.35 3.27 -4.12
C ILE A 88 2.73 4.45 -4.87
N GLU A 89 3.55 5.34 -5.43
CA GLU A 89 3.08 6.49 -6.23
C GLU A 89 2.23 6.02 -7.43
N TYR A 90 2.69 4.99 -8.14
CA TYR A 90 1.93 4.37 -9.21
C TYR A 90 0.61 3.74 -8.71
N GLY A 91 0.66 2.98 -7.61
CA GLY A 91 -0.53 2.37 -7.01
C GLY A 91 -1.56 3.40 -6.53
N MET A 92 -1.12 4.55 -6.02
CA MET A 92 -2.02 5.65 -5.65
C MET A 92 -2.68 6.31 -6.87
N THR A 93 -2.01 6.31 -8.03
CA THR A 93 -2.62 6.78 -9.28
C THR A 93 -3.75 5.83 -9.70
N LEU A 94 -3.49 4.52 -9.72
CA LEU A 94 -4.52 3.51 -10.00
C LEU A 94 -5.70 3.56 -9.03
N LEU A 95 -5.43 3.84 -7.75
CA LEU A 95 -6.49 4.00 -6.75
C LEU A 95 -7.35 5.24 -7.02
N ASN A 96 -6.77 6.31 -7.55
CA ASN A 96 -7.56 7.49 -7.93
C ASN A 96 -8.44 7.16 -9.14
N ASP A 97 -7.89 6.48 -10.15
CA ASP A 97 -8.66 6.01 -11.31
C ASP A 97 -9.86 5.15 -10.85
N ALA A 98 -9.61 4.17 -9.95
CA ALA A 98 -10.66 3.33 -9.40
C ALA A 98 -11.72 4.10 -8.58
N LYS A 99 -11.36 5.22 -7.94
CA LYS A 99 -12.33 6.11 -7.27
C LYS A 99 -13.17 6.87 -8.28
N GLU A 100 -12.57 7.36 -9.36
CA GLU A 100 -13.29 8.04 -10.44
C GLU A 100 -14.30 7.09 -11.12
N ASP A 101 -13.89 5.84 -11.38
CA ASP A 101 -14.78 4.79 -11.93
C ASP A 101 -15.93 4.48 -10.97
N LEU A 102 -15.64 4.34 -9.67
CA LEU A 102 -16.64 4.14 -8.63
C LEU A 102 -17.66 5.29 -8.56
N GLU A 103 -17.20 6.54 -8.61
CA GLU A 103 -18.06 7.74 -8.62
C GLU A 103 -18.87 7.85 -9.93
N GLY A 104 -18.30 7.39 -11.05
CA GLY A 104 -18.95 7.29 -12.35
C GLY A 104 -19.98 6.17 -12.47
N GLY A 105 -20.04 5.27 -11.49
CA GLY A 105 -20.93 4.11 -11.49
C GLY A 105 -20.39 2.91 -12.28
N ASP A 106 -19.12 2.96 -12.72
CA ASP A 106 -18.43 1.83 -13.33
C ASP A 106 -17.79 0.94 -12.25
N TYR A 107 -18.64 0.14 -11.61
CA TYR A 107 -18.20 -0.76 -10.56
C TYR A 107 -17.37 -1.95 -11.06
N THR A 108 -17.24 -2.14 -12.39
CA THR A 108 -16.42 -3.22 -12.94
C THR A 108 -14.98 -2.75 -13.08
N ASP A 109 -14.78 -1.54 -13.58
CA ASP A 109 -13.44 -0.97 -13.76
C ASP A 109 -12.84 -0.46 -12.44
N ALA A 110 -13.68 -0.19 -11.43
CA ALA A 110 -13.24 0.17 -10.08
C ALA A 110 -12.56 -0.96 -9.26
N ILE A 111 -12.51 -2.22 -9.75
CA ILE A 111 -12.03 -3.40 -8.98
C ILE A 111 -11.08 -4.29 -9.79
#